data_AF-A0A354GNT9-F1
#
_entry.id   AF-A0A354GNT9-F1
#
_cell.length_a   1.000
_cell.length_b   1.000
_cell.length_c   1.000
_cell.angle_alpha   90.00
_cell.angle_beta   90.00
_cell.angle_gamma   90.00
#
_symmetry.space_group_name_H-M   'P 1'
#
loop_
_entity.id
_entity.type
_entity.pdbx_description
1 polymer ?
#
loop_
_entity_poly.entity_id
_entity_poly.type
_entity_poly.pdbx_seq_one_letter_code
_entity_poly.pdbx_strand_id
1 'polypeptide(L)'
;MSNSFTPRVRLELEALESRYVLSSSSFVGALYGDLLHRSASAPEVAGFVNQLNSGASANQVALAFTTSSEFLGNLVQSDYQIFLKRPASSQEVQAWVGQLQNGLGEQQLQATIIGSDEFFALHGSDNNRYVGAVYKAVLGRPAGASEVAQWAGQLNAGASRSMVALSIVTSTESEGRLVTAAYQEVLGRAPDPAGLSGFVGALQAGQTPSQLLADLAGSQEFINDQGGLDVVVNPNPVFVPVFVPVPVDTFIEPGLGPFGFGGFGGFGGFSGFSGCGCSGTGFGGSGFGGSGAGFSGSGSGF
;
A
#
# COMPACT_ATOMS: atom_id res chain seq x y z
N MET A 1 -1.82 -76.77 -1.06
CA MET A 1 -0.68 -75.82 -1.24
C MET A 1 -0.70 -75.48 -2.73
N SER A 2 -1.14 -74.32 -3.21
CA SER A 2 -0.79 -72.97 -2.80
C SER A 2 -1.86 -71.97 -3.27
N ASN A 3 -2.24 -71.01 -2.42
CA ASN A 3 -3.16 -69.92 -2.78
C ASN A 3 -2.42 -68.87 -3.64
N SER A 4 -2.88 -68.65 -4.86
CA SER A 4 -2.45 -67.55 -5.72
C SER A 4 -3.17 -66.26 -5.30
N PHE A 5 -2.50 -65.42 -4.51
CA PHE A 5 -2.96 -64.05 -4.27
C PHE A 5 -2.49 -63.16 -5.42
N THR A 6 -3.41 -62.75 -6.28
CA THR A 6 -3.18 -61.63 -7.20
C THR A 6 -3.07 -60.35 -6.34
N PRO A 7 -1.95 -59.62 -6.34
CA PRO A 7 -1.86 -58.37 -5.62
C PRO A 7 -2.84 -57.38 -6.28
N ARG A 8 -3.83 -56.91 -5.51
CA ARG A 8 -4.67 -55.80 -5.97
C ARG A 8 -3.77 -54.57 -6.09
N VAL A 9 -3.71 -53.99 -7.30
CA VAL A 9 -3.13 -52.67 -7.51
C VAL A 9 -3.80 -51.73 -6.53
N ARG A 10 -3.03 -51.22 -5.57
CA ARG A 10 -3.50 -50.20 -4.63
C ARG A 10 -3.77 -48.97 -5.49
N LEU A 11 -5.00 -48.46 -5.43
CA LEU A 11 -5.26 -47.09 -5.87
C LEU A 11 -4.41 -46.21 -4.94
N GLU A 12 -3.25 -45.78 -5.42
CA GLU A 12 -2.57 -44.65 -4.81
C GLU A 12 -3.51 -43.47 -5.04
N LEU A 13 -4.02 -42.89 -3.96
CA LEU A 13 -4.55 -41.55 -4.04
C LEU A 13 -3.40 -40.73 -4.63
N GLU A 14 -3.54 -40.29 -5.88
CA GLU A 14 -2.89 -39.09 -6.38
C GLU A 14 -2.91 -38.10 -5.21
N ALA A 15 -1.73 -37.78 -4.66
CA ALA A 15 -1.64 -36.79 -3.61
C ALA A 15 -2.36 -35.57 -4.17
N LEU A 16 -3.47 -35.16 -3.55
CA LEU A 16 -4.19 -33.96 -3.95
C LEU A 16 -3.13 -32.88 -4.14
N GLU A 17 -2.94 -32.45 -5.39
CA GLU A 17 -2.32 -31.17 -5.65
C GLU A 17 -2.94 -30.20 -4.65
N SER A 18 -2.12 -29.50 -3.89
CA SER A 18 -2.58 -28.52 -2.91
C SER A 18 -3.49 -27.55 -3.66
N ARG A 19 -4.80 -27.79 -3.59
CA ARG A 19 -5.81 -26.87 -4.09
C ARG A 19 -5.74 -25.69 -3.15
N TYR A 20 -4.85 -24.75 -3.48
CA TYR A 20 -4.96 -23.38 -3.03
C TYR A 20 -6.36 -22.95 -3.43
N VAL A 21 -7.30 -23.00 -2.49
CA VAL A 21 -8.62 -22.42 -2.68
C VAL A 21 -8.34 -20.93 -2.65
N LEU A 22 -8.34 -20.32 -3.85
CA LEU A 22 -8.31 -18.87 -3.98
C LEU A 22 -9.30 -18.30 -2.99
N SER A 23 -8.87 -17.34 -2.17
CA SER A 23 -9.68 -16.86 -1.07
C SER A 23 -9.36 -15.40 -0.81
N SER A 24 -10.17 -14.53 -1.42
CA SER A 24 -10.13 -13.10 -1.11
C SER A 24 -10.35 -12.83 0.40
N SER A 25 -11.06 -13.74 1.09
CA SER A 25 -11.25 -13.68 2.54
C SER A 25 -9.99 -14.01 3.36
N SER A 26 -9.13 -14.94 2.92
CA SER A 26 -7.88 -15.23 3.63
C SER A 26 -6.89 -14.08 3.45
N PHE A 27 -6.79 -13.52 2.25
CA PHE A 27 -6.02 -12.31 1.98
C PHE A 27 -6.44 -11.15 2.91
N VAL A 28 -7.73 -10.83 2.98
CA VAL A 28 -8.22 -9.77 3.88
C VAL A 28 -7.97 -10.12 5.35
N GLY A 29 -8.18 -11.38 5.74
CA GLY A 29 -7.89 -11.85 7.10
C GLY A 29 -6.42 -11.68 7.49
N ALA A 30 -5.49 -11.95 6.56
CA ALA A 30 -4.07 -11.75 6.76
C ALA A 30 -3.71 -10.27 6.90
N LEU A 31 -4.30 -9.37 6.09
CA LEU A 31 -4.10 -7.92 6.28
C LEU A 31 -4.49 -7.45 7.69
N TYR A 32 -5.58 -7.98 8.24
CA TYR A 32 -5.97 -7.69 9.63
C TYR A 32 -4.97 -8.23 10.65
N GLY A 33 -4.46 -9.44 10.46
CA GLY A 33 -3.49 -10.06 11.37
C GLY A 33 -2.10 -9.41 11.30
N ASP A 34 -1.59 -9.24 10.10
CA ASP A 34 -0.21 -8.82 9.85
C ASP A 34 -0.05 -7.31 10.01
N LEU A 35 -1.03 -6.50 9.57
CA LEU A 35 -0.92 -5.02 9.64
C LEU A 35 -1.63 -4.43 10.86
N LEU A 36 -2.76 -5.00 11.30
CA LEU A 36 -3.55 -4.45 12.42
C LEU A 36 -3.41 -5.26 13.72
N HIS A 37 -2.71 -6.39 13.69
CA HIS A 37 -2.50 -7.29 14.84
C HIS A 37 -3.80 -7.73 15.53
N ARG A 38 -4.88 -7.88 14.75
CA ARG A 38 -6.17 -8.36 15.26
C ARG A 38 -6.89 -9.26 14.26
N SER A 39 -7.87 -10.00 14.75
CA SER A 39 -8.79 -10.74 13.88
C SER A 39 -9.93 -9.84 13.39
N ALA A 40 -10.30 -10.00 12.11
CA ALA A 40 -11.45 -9.36 11.51
C ALA A 40 -12.78 -10.03 11.89
N SER A 41 -13.86 -9.26 11.95
CA SER A 41 -15.22 -9.79 11.97
C SER A 41 -15.69 -10.20 10.57
N ALA A 42 -16.65 -11.12 10.48
CA ALA A 42 -17.18 -11.56 9.18
C ALA A 42 -17.75 -10.41 8.31
N PRO A 43 -18.45 -9.39 8.85
CA PRO A 43 -18.89 -8.24 8.07
C PRO A 43 -17.75 -7.36 7.55
N GLU A 44 -16.68 -7.18 8.32
CA GLU A 44 -15.49 -6.43 7.90
C GLU A 44 -14.81 -7.11 6.70
N VAL A 45 -14.61 -8.43 6.78
CA VAL A 45 -14.05 -9.21 5.67
C VAL A 45 -14.94 -9.14 4.44
N ALA A 46 -16.26 -9.32 4.60
CA ALA A 46 -17.21 -9.25 3.50
C ALA A 46 -17.20 -7.88 2.80
N GLY A 47 -17.03 -6.79 3.55
CA GLY A 47 -16.91 -5.44 3.00
C GLY A 47 -15.76 -5.29 2.03
N PHE A 48 -14.54 -5.70 2.42
CA PHE A 48 -13.36 -5.63 1.56
C PHE A 48 -13.40 -6.63 0.41
N VAL A 49 -13.93 -7.83 0.62
CA VAL A 49 -14.15 -8.80 -0.46
C VAL A 49 -15.10 -8.23 -1.53
N ASN A 50 -16.15 -7.50 -1.14
CA ASN A 50 -17.03 -6.83 -2.08
C ASN A 50 -16.32 -5.71 -2.87
N GLN A 51 -15.36 -5.00 -2.26
CA GLN A 51 -14.55 -4.02 -2.97
C GLN A 51 -13.66 -4.69 -4.02
N LEU A 52 -12.98 -5.78 -3.67
CA LEU A 52 -12.18 -6.58 -4.61
C LEU A 52 -13.05 -7.08 -5.77
N ASN A 53 -14.22 -7.64 -5.48
CA ASN A 53 -15.19 -8.07 -6.50
C ASN A 53 -15.73 -6.93 -7.37
N SER A 54 -15.71 -5.70 -6.86
CA SER A 54 -16.09 -4.50 -7.62
C SER A 54 -14.94 -3.92 -8.45
N GLY A 55 -13.78 -4.60 -8.50
CA GLY A 55 -12.63 -4.22 -9.31
C GLY A 55 -11.55 -3.42 -8.57
N ALA A 56 -11.63 -3.29 -7.24
CA ALA A 56 -10.51 -2.75 -6.47
C ALA A 56 -9.30 -3.70 -6.54
N SER A 57 -8.11 -3.12 -6.65
CA SER A 57 -6.86 -3.89 -6.58
C SER A 57 -6.50 -4.26 -5.14
N ALA A 58 -5.71 -5.33 -4.97
CA ALA A 58 -5.18 -5.73 -3.68
C ALA A 58 -4.38 -4.62 -2.99
N ASN A 59 -3.60 -3.86 -3.77
CA ASN A 59 -2.85 -2.71 -3.28
C ASN A 59 -3.77 -1.58 -2.78
N GLN A 60 -4.88 -1.29 -3.47
CA GLN A 60 -5.87 -0.32 -2.98
C GLN A 60 -6.49 -0.76 -1.65
N VAL A 61 -6.76 -2.06 -1.48
CA VAL A 61 -7.24 -2.61 -0.21
C VAL A 61 -6.14 -2.50 0.85
N ALA A 62 -4.92 -2.94 0.58
CA ALA A 62 -3.80 -2.84 1.52
C ALA A 62 -3.52 -1.39 1.94
N LEU A 63 -3.60 -0.44 1.00
CA LEU A 63 -3.45 0.99 1.29
C LEU A 63 -4.54 1.49 2.23
N ALA A 64 -5.78 1.05 2.06
CA ALA A 64 -6.87 1.41 2.98
C ALA A 64 -6.59 0.95 4.43
N PHE A 65 -5.85 -0.14 4.62
CA PHE A 65 -5.41 -0.60 5.93
C PHE A 65 -4.28 0.26 6.48
N THR A 66 -3.21 0.48 5.70
CA THR A 66 -2.03 1.23 6.17
C THR A 66 -2.29 2.72 6.35
N THR A 67 -3.31 3.29 5.72
CA THR A 67 -3.75 4.68 5.96
C THR A 67 -4.94 4.79 6.93
N SER A 68 -5.39 3.68 7.50
CA SER A 68 -6.51 3.67 8.44
C SER A 68 -6.14 4.36 9.76
N SER A 69 -7.13 4.94 10.43
CA SER A 69 -6.92 5.55 11.76
C SER A 69 -6.44 4.53 12.80
N GLU A 70 -6.78 3.26 12.62
CA GLU A 70 -6.34 2.17 13.51
C GLU A 70 -4.85 1.89 13.32
N PHE A 71 -4.41 1.68 12.08
CA PHE A 71 -3.00 1.44 11.77
C PHE A 71 -2.13 2.62 12.21
N LEU A 72 -2.49 3.83 11.77
CA LEU A 72 -1.74 5.05 12.10
C LEU A 72 -1.76 5.34 13.61
N GLY A 73 -2.87 5.01 14.30
CA GLY A 73 -2.95 5.12 15.74
C GLY A 73 -1.99 4.17 16.47
N ASN A 74 -1.92 2.91 16.03
CA ASN A 74 -0.96 1.93 16.55
C ASN A 74 0.48 2.34 16.27
N LEU A 75 0.77 2.87 15.08
CA LEU A 75 2.08 3.40 14.71
C LEU A 75 2.51 4.53 15.65
N VAL A 76 1.66 5.54 15.84
CA VAL A 76 1.94 6.66 16.75
C VAL A 76 2.16 6.16 18.19
N GLN A 77 1.31 5.23 18.65
CA GLN A 77 1.44 4.64 19.98
C GLN A 77 2.78 3.92 20.15
N SER A 78 3.21 3.17 19.14
CA SER A 78 4.49 2.47 19.11
C SER A 78 5.67 3.44 19.12
N ASP A 79 5.65 4.47 18.27
CA ASP A 79 6.71 5.49 18.21
C ASP A 79 6.89 6.20 19.56
N TYR A 80 5.78 6.58 20.23
CA TYR A 80 5.85 7.17 21.58
C TYR A 80 6.45 6.21 22.60
N GLN A 81 6.04 4.93 22.57
CA GLN A 81 6.56 3.93 23.50
C GLN A 81 8.06 3.66 23.25
N ILE A 82 8.48 3.60 21.99
CA ILE A 82 9.86 3.32 21.59
C ILE A 82 10.77 4.52 21.90
N PHE A 83 10.38 5.74 21.50
CA PHE A 83 11.24 6.91 21.58
C PHE A 83 11.11 7.66 22.91
N LEU A 84 9.89 7.84 23.42
CA LEU A 84 9.63 8.66 24.62
C LEU A 84 9.40 7.82 25.89
N LYS A 85 9.36 6.49 25.77
CA LYS A 85 9.17 5.56 26.90
C LYS A 85 7.88 5.78 27.68
N ARG A 86 6.86 6.34 27.02
CA ARG A 86 5.52 6.54 27.57
C ARG A 86 4.46 6.26 26.49
N PRO A 87 3.22 5.95 26.90
CA PRO A 87 2.12 5.94 25.94
C PRO A 87 1.80 7.36 25.44
N ALA A 88 1.35 7.45 24.19
CA ALA A 88 0.68 8.65 23.68
C ALA A 88 -0.70 8.79 24.33
N SER A 89 -1.10 10.03 24.63
CA SER A 89 -2.49 10.33 25.02
C SER A 89 -3.43 10.20 23.82
N SER A 90 -4.73 10.03 24.07
CA SER A 90 -5.72 9.94 22.99
C SER A 90 -5.77 11.21 22.13
N GLN A 91 -5.53 12.38 22.71
CA GLN A 91 -5.43 13.65 21.98
C GLN A 91 -4.19 13.71 21.09
N GLU A 92 -3.02 13.26 21.59
CA GLU A 92 -1.80 13.18 20.78
C GLU A 92 -1.98 12.22 19.60
N VAL A 93 -2.54 11.04 19.84
CA VAL A 93 -2.81 10.06 18.77
C VAL A 93 -3.74 10.66 17.72
N GLN A 94 -4.86 11.26 18.12
CA GLN A 94 -5.82 11.87 17.18
C GLN A 94 -5.20 13.02 16.37
N ALA A 95 -4.39 13.86 17.01
CA ALA A 95 -3.70 14.96 16.33
C ALA A 95 -2.73 14.42 15.27
N TRP A 96 -1.91 13.42 15.61
CA TRP A 96 -0.95 12.83 14.68
C TRP A 96 -1.62 12.07 13.55
N VAL A 97 -2.61 11.22 13.85
CA VAL A 97 -3.38 10.49 12.82
C VAL A 97 -4.00 11.48 11.83
N GLY A 98 -4.57 12.58 12.32
CA GLY A 98 -5.11 13.62 11.45
C GLY A 98 -4.06 14.23 10.52
N GLN A 99 -2.83 14.48 11.00
CA GLN A 99 -1.75 15.02 10.15
C GLN A 99 -1.25 14.00 9.13
N LEU A 100 -1.09 12.73 9.53
CA LEU A 100 -0.67 11.64 8.66
C LEU A 100 -1.69 11.40 7.53
N GLN A 101 -2.99 11.42 7.86
CA GLN A 101 -4.07 11.32 6.87
C GLN A 101 -4.14 12.52 5.92
N ASN A 102 -3.61 13.68 6.33
CA ASN A 102 -3.49 14.87 5.49
C ASN A 102 -2.17 14.92 4.70
N GLY A 103 -1.37 13.84 4.69
CA GLY A 103 -0.17 13.72 3.87
C GLY A 103 1.14 14.07 4.58
N LEU A 104 1.16 14.22 5.91
CA LEU A 104 2.42 14.21 6.66
C LEU A 104 3.07 12.81 6.53
N GLY A 105 4.34 12.75 6.17
CA GLY A 105 5.08 11.47 6.13
C GLY A 105 5.40 10.94 7.54
N GLU A 106 5.41 9.62 7.71
CA GLU A 106 5.72 8.98 9.00
C GLU A 106 7.17 9.27 9.44
N GLN A 107 8.12 9.39 8.51
CA GLN A 107 9.48 9.80 8.87
C GLN A 107 9.52 11.21 9.49
N GLN A 108 8.63 12.10 9.06
CA GLN A 108 8.52 13.45 9.61
C GLN A 108 7.89 13.45 11.01
N LEU A 109 6.89 12.58 11.24
CA LEU A 109 6.37 12.30 12.58
C LEU A 109 7.50 11.84 13.51
N GLN A 110 8.22 10.78 13.12
CA GLN A 110 9.32 10.22 13.91
C GLN A 110 10.40 11.26 14.21
N ALA A 111 10.81 12.02 13.20
CA ALA A 111 11.77 13.11 13.37
C ALA A 111 11.29 14.19 14.35
N THR A 112 9.99 14.47 14.39
CA THR A 112 9.41 15.46 15.31
C THR A 112 9.39 14.93 16.75
N ILE A 113 9.02 13.67 16.95
CA ILE A 113 9.04 13.00 18.24
C ILE A 113 10.47 12.93 18.78
N ILE A 114 11.42 12.44 17.98
CA ILE A 114 12.84 12.31 18.35
C ILE A 114 13.51 13.69 18.49
N GLY A 115 13.06 14.70 17.77
CA GLY A 115 13.56 16.08 17.86
C GLY A 115 13.06 16.86 19.08
N SER A 116 12.08 16.32 19.81
CA SER A 116 11.39 17.01 20.91
C SER A 116 12.29 17.30 22.12
N ASP A 117 11.86 18.25 22.95
CA ASP A 117 12.51 18.52 24.24
C ASP A 117 12.42 17.32 25.18
N GLU A 118 11.34 16.53 25.07
CA GLU A 118 11.13 15.34 25.87
C GLU A 118 12.19 14.27 25.58
N PHE A 119 12.40 13.93 24.32
CA PHE A 119 13.46 12.98 23.93
C PHE A 119 14.85 13.49 24.35
N PHE A 120 15.11 14.78 24.15
CA PHE A 120 16.38 15.39 24.56
C PHE A 120 16.62 15.31 26.08
N ALA A 121 15.61 15.60 26.88
CA ALA A 121 15.67 15.53 28.33
C ALA A 121 15.86 14.09 28.84
N LEU A 122 15.20 13.10 28.22
CA LEU A 122 15.37 11.68 28.52
C LEU A 122 16.82 11.20 28.33
N HIS A 123 17.57 11.87 27.45
CA HIS A 123 18.98 11.55 27.17
C HIS A 123 19.98 12.50 27.84
N GLY A 124 19.52 13.23 28.86
CA GLY A 124 20.37 14.02 29.75
C GLY A 124 20.66 15.44 29.25
N SER A 125 19.84 15.96 28.33
CA SER A 125 19.90 17.33 27.82
C SER A 125 21.27 17.76 27.30
N ASP A 126 21.97 16.85 26.63
CA ASP A 126 23.30 17.06 26.06
C ASP A 126 23.31 16.66 24.58
N ASN A 127 23.92 17.48 23.73
CA ASN A 127 23.92 17.27 22.29
C ASN A 127 24.67 16.00 21.87
N ASN A 128 25.78 15.64 22.52
CA ASN A 128 26.53 14.44 22.18
C ASN A 128 25.74 13.18 22.56
N ARG A 129 25.14 13.18 23.74
CA ARG A 129 24.28 12.08 24.21
C ARG A 129 23.02 11.94 23.38
N TYR A 130 22.41 13.07 23.01
CA TYR A 130 21.27 13.12 22.11
C TYR A 130 21.59 12.43 20.78
N VAL A 131 22.66 12.83 20.10
CA VAL A 131 23.03 12.23 18.80
C VAL A 131 23.26 10.72 18.94
N GLY A 132 24.00 10.30 19.98
CA GLY A 132 24.19 8.87 20.25
C GLY A 132 22.88 8.11 20.47
N ALA A 133 21.91 8.73 21.14
CA ALA A 133 20.58 8.15 21.35
C ALA A 133 19.76 8.07 20.06
N VAL A 134 19.78 9.10 19.21
CA VAL A 134 19.11 9.08 17.90
C VAL A 134 19.64 7.94 17.03
N TYR A 135 20.96 7.78 16.93
CA TYR A 135 21.58 6.69 16.17
C TYR A 135 21.17 5.32 16.70
N LYS A 136 21.14 5.14 18.02
CA LYS A 136 20.72 3.86 18.61
C LYS A 136 19.23 3.59 18.35
N ALA A 137 18.40 4.62 18.44
CA ALA A 137 16.95 4.48 18.30
C ALA A 137 16.54 4.20 16.84
N VAL A 138 17.15 4.91 15.88
CA VAL A 138 16.79 4.83 14.46
C VAL A 138 17.61 3.77 13.73
N LEU A 139 18.93 3.77 13.93
CA LEU A 139 19.87 2.90 13.21
C LEU A 139 20.31 1.70 14.04
N GLY A 140 19.78 1.46 15.24
CA GLY A 140 20.11 0.28 16.05
C GLY A 140 21.61 0.08 16.34
N ARG A 141 22.45 1.09 16.15
CA ARG A 141 23.91 1.05 16.34
C ARG A 141 24.38 2.32 17.05
N PRO A 142 25.53 2.28 17.74
CA PRO A 142 26.13 3.50 18.26
C PRO A 142 26.62 4.39 17.12
N ALA A 143 26.53 5.71 17.32
CA ALA A 143 27.19 6.68 16.47
C ALA A 143 28.72 6.62 16.66
N GLY A 144 29.46 6.69 15.56
CA GLY A 144 30.91 6.88 15.58
C GLY A 144 31.31 8.25 16.10
N ALA A 145 32.55 8.38 16.59
CA ALA A 145 33.02 9.64 17.18
C ALA A 145 32.95 10.83 16.22
N SER A 146 33.22 10.61 14.92
CA SER A 146 33.09 11.63 13.88
C SER A 146 31.65 12.03 13.61
N GLU A 147 30.71 11.06 13.59
CA GLU A 147 29.28 11.30 13.42
C GLU A 147 28.72 12.15 14.57
N VAL A 148 29.09 11.81 15.80
CA VAL A 148 28.72 12.59 17.00
C VAL A 148 29.25 14.01 16.91
N ALA A 149 30.55 14.16 16.62
CA ALA A 149 31.18 15.48 16.55
C ALA A 149 30.56 16.36 15.46
N GLN A 150 30.22 15.79 14.30
CA GLN A 150 29.57 16.51 13.21
C GLN A 150 28.18 17.01 13.61
N TRP A 151 27.30 16.12 14.07
CA TRP A 151 25.92 16.49 14.41
C TRP A 151 25.83 17.37 15.65
N ALA A 152 26.61 17.06 16.69
CA ALA A 152 26.65 17.90 17.89
C ALA A 152 27.22 19.29 17.57
N GLY A 153 28.19 19.39 16.67
CA GLY A 153 28.69 20.67 16.16
C GLY A 153 27.59 21.50 15.49
N GLN A 154 26.73 20.89 14.66
CA GLN A 154 25.59 21.57 14.04
C GLN A 154 24.55 22.02 15.08
N LEU A 155 24.23 21.16 16.06
CA LEU A 155 23.30 21.51 17.15
C LEU A 155 23.85 22.67 17.98
N ASN A 156 25.15 22.67 18.30
CA ASN A 156 25.80 23.77 19.01
C ASN A 156 25.83 25.07 18.19
N ALA A 157 25.81 24.97 16.86
CA ALA A 157 25.70 26.12 15.95
C ALA A 157 24.26 26.59 15.73
N GLY A 158 23.27 25.97 16.39
CA GLY A 158 21.86 26.37 16.35
C GLY A 158 20.98 25.61 15.36
N ALA A 159 21.46 24.51 14.78
CA ALA A 159 20.59 23.61 14.01
C ALA A 159 19.49 23.02 14.92
N SER A 160 18.30 22.79 14.38
CA SER A 160 17.22 22.18 15.16
C SER A 160 17.46 20.67 15.33
N ARG A 161 17.09 20.14 16.50
CA ARG A 161 17.11 18.69 16.75
C ARG A 161 16.21 17.92 15.78
N SER A 162 15.07 18.49 15.39
CA SER A 162 14.18 17.88 14.40
C SER A 162 14.82 17.74 13.01
N MET A 163 15.65 18.71 12.60
CA MET A 163 16.39 18.64 11.33
C MET A 163 17.47 17.55 11.37
N VAL A 164 18.19 17.43 12.49
CA VAL A 164 19.18 16.36 12.69
C VAL A 164 18.49 14.99 12.72
N ALA A 165 17.39 14.87 13.48
CA ALA A 165 16.61 13.63 13.54
C ALA A 165 16.07 13.24 12.17
N LEU A 166 15.49 14.18 11.42
CA LEU A 166 14.97 13.93 10.07
C LEU A 166 16.08 13.42 9.14
N SER A 167 17.25 14.08 9.17
CA SER A 167 18.39 13.68 8.33
C SER A 167 18.87 12.25 8.61
N ILE A 168 18.72 11.76 9.84
CA ILE A 168 19.08 10.39 10.24
C ILE A 168 17.96 9.42 9.89
N VAL A 169 16.70 9.77 10.15
CA VAL A 169 15.51 8.94 9.86
C VAL A 169 15.33 8.71 8.37
N THR A 170 15.60 9.70 7.52
CA THR A 170 15.53 9.57 6.05
C THR A 170 16.88 9.25 5.42
N SER A 171 17.85 8.77 6.21
CA SER A 171 19.12 8.30 5.67
C SER A 171 18.94 6.96 4.96
N THR A 172 19.75 6.71 3.93
CA THR A 172 19.76 5.43 3.18
C THR A 172 19.94 4.22 4.10
N GLU A 173 20.68 4.35 5.21
CA GLU A 173 20.84 3.28 6.19
C GLU A 173 19.53 3.01 6.96
N SER A 174 18.85 4.06 7.41
CA SER A 174 17.56 3.96 8.10
C SER A 174 16.49 3.38 7.18
N GLU A 175 16.40 3.89 5.95
CA GLU A 175 15.46 3.40 4.94
C GLU A 175 15.74 1.94 4.58
N GLY A 176 17.01 1.57 4.39
CA GLY A 176 17.37 0.17 4.11
C GLY A 176 16.94 -0.78 5.24
N ARG A 177 17.03 -0.34 6.49
CA ARG A 177 16.53 -1.08 7.66
C ARG A 177 15.00 -1.17 7.66
N LEU A 178 14.32 -0.07 7.36
CA LEU A 178 12.86 -0.02 7.26
C LEU A 178 12.36 -0.98 6.18
N VAL A 179 12.92 -0.92 4.97
CA VAL A 179 12.57 -1.85 3.88
C VAL A 179 12.81 -3.29 4.31
N THR A 180 13.97 -3.58 4.92
CA THR A 180 14.29 -4.95 5.37
C THR A 180 13.29 -5.46 6.41
N ALA A 181 12.91 -4.61 7.38
CA ALA A 181 11.93 -4.96 8.40
C ALA A 181 10.55 -5.20 7.79
N ALA A 182 10.10 -4.31 6.89
CA ALA A 182 8.81 -4.43 6.21
C ALA A 182 8.70 -5.72 5.37
N TYR A 183 9.76 -6.10 4.65
CA TYR A 183 9.83 -7.37 3.93
C TYR A 183 9.73 -8.57 4.88
N GLN A 184 10.43 -8.52 6.01
CA GLN A 184 10.43 -9.61 6.98
C GLN A 184 9.07 -9.76 7.68
N GLU A 185 8.39 -8.65 7.94
CA GLU A 185 7.08 -8.62 8.61
C GLU A 185 5.96 -9.04 7.66
N VAL A 186 5.94 -8.52 6.43
CA VAL A 186 4.84 -8.75 5.48
C VAL A 186 5.04 -10.03 4.65
N LEU A 187 6.27 -10.30 4.20
CA LEU A 187 6.57 -11.41 3.28
C LEU A 187 7.38 -12.54 3.95
N GLY A 188 7.72 -12.40 5.23
CA GLY A 188 8.46 -13.43 5.97
C GLY A 188 9.91 -13.67 5.51
N ARG A 189 10.46 -12.81 4.64
CA ARG A 189 11.80 -12.97 4.05
C ARG A 189 12.55 -11.64 3.95
N ALA A 190 13.85 -11.70 3.68
CA ALA A 190 14.64 -10.52 3.35
C ALA A 190 14.38 -10.04 1.91
N PRO A 191 14.55 -8.73 1.63
CA PRO A 191 14.53 -8.21 0.26
C PRO A 191 15.75 -8.70 -0.53
N ASP A 192 15.56 -8.92 -1.83
CA ASP A 192 16.69 -9.06 -2.75
C ASP A 192 17.36 -7.69 -3.01
N PRO A 193 18.59 -7.65 -3.56
CA PRO A 193 19.30 -6.39 -3.77
C PRO A 193 18.55 -5.38 -4.66
N ALA A 194 17.81 -5.84 -5.67
CA ALA A 194 17.05 -4.95 -6.55
C ALA A 194 15.83 -4.39 -5.81
N GLY A 195 15.06 -5.25 -5.12
CA GLY A 195 13.94 -4.84 -4.27
C GLY A 195 14.36 -3.82 -3.21
N LEU A 196 15.46 -4.09 -2.48
CA LEU A 196 16.00 -3.18 -1.47
C LEU A 196 16.34 -1.81 -2.09
N SER A 197 17.12 -1.80 -3.17
CA SER A 197 17.53 -0.55 -3.81
C SER A 197 16.36 0.25 -4.39
N GLY A 198 15.37 -0.44 -4.95
CA GLY A 198 14.18 0.17 -5.55
C GLY A 198 13.32 0.86 -4.50
N PHE A 199 12.99 0.17 -3.40
CA PHE A 199 12.18 0.75 -2.33
C PHE A 199 12.91 1.85 -1.55
N VAL A 200 14.22 1.71 -1.31
CA VAL A 200 15.00 2.80 -0.72
C VAL A 200 14.97 4.03 -1.62
N GLY A 201 15.15 3.86 -2.94
CA GLY A 201 15.03 4.97 -3.89
C GLY A 201 13.64 5.60 -3.92
N ALA A 202 12.58 4.80 -3.76
CA ALA A 202 11.21 5.29 -3.71
C ALA A 202 10.91 6.07 -2.41
N LEU A 203 11.41 5.61 -1.25
CA LEU A 203 11.34 6.37 0.01
C LEU A 203 12.04 7.72 -0.12
N GLN A 204 13.22 7.75 -0.75
CA GLN A 204 13.96 9.00 -1.03
C GLN A 204 13.23 9.93 -2.01
N ALA A 205 12.40 9.37 -2.88
CA ALA A 205 11.53 10.12 -3.78
C ALA A 205 10.22 10.60 -3.12
N GLY A 206 10.03 10.32 -1.82
CA GLY A 206 8.87 10.77 -1.05
C GLY A 206 7.77 9.71 -0.88
N GLN A 207 8.02 8.46 -1.23
CA GLN A 207 7.12 7.37 -0.84
C GLN A 207 7.09 7.26 0.69
N THR A 208 5.90 7.02 1.23
CA THR A 208 5.73 6.86 2.67
C THR A 208 5.92 5.39 3.09
N PRO A 209 6.41 5.11 4.31
CA PRO A 209 6.45 3.77 4.89
C PRO A 209 5.11 3.01 4.79
N SER A 210 3.97 3.69 4.98
CA SER A 210 2.66 3.06 4.80
C SER A 210 2.35 2.68 3.35
N GLN A 211 2.80 3.47 2.38
CA GLN A 211 2.70 3.12 0.96
C GLN A 211 3.61 1.92 0.63
N LEU A 212 4.82 1.88 1.17
CA LEU A 212 5.70 0.72 1.04
C LEU A 212 5.07 -0.56 1.59
N LEU A 213 4.48 -0.49 2.78
CA LEU A 213 3.77 -1.64 3.37
C LEU A 213 2.57 -2.07 2.52
N ALA A 214 1.82 -1.11 1.98
CA ALA A 214 0.70 -1.39 1.07
C ALA A 214 1.17 -2.04 -0.26
N ASP A 215 2.32 -1.64 -0.78
CA ASP A 215 2.91 -2.23 -1.98
C ASP A 215 3.35 -3.67 -1.75
N LEU A 216 3.96 -3.96 -0.59
CA LEU A 216 4.34 -5.32 -0.22
C LEU A 216 3.10 -6.20 0.07
N ALA A 217 2.16 -5.71 0.88
CA ALA A 217 0.98 -6.46 1.27
C ALA A 217 -0.03 -6.60 0.11
N GLY A 218 -0.01 -5.69 -0.87
CA GLY A 218 -0.78 -5.78 -2.10
C GLY A 218 -0.08 -6.54 -3.23
N SER A 219 1.14 -7.03 -3.02
CA SER A 219 1.94 -7.70 -4.04
C SER A 219 1.38 -9.07 -4.41
N GLN A 220 1.69 -9.54 -5.63
CA GLN A 220 1.31 -10.90 -6.06
C GLN A 220 1.92 -11.98 -5.16
N GLU A 221 3.08 -11.73 -4.58
CA GLU A 221 3.74 -12.65 -3.67
C GLU A 221 2.94 -12.84 -2.38
N PHE A 222 2.59 -11.75 -1.71
CA PHE A 222 1.73 -11.81 -0.52
C PHE A 222 0.39 -12.49 -0.83
N ILE A 223 -0.23 -12.12 -1.95
CA ILE A 223 -1.47 -12.75 -2.41
C ILE A 223 -1.31 -14.27 -2.56
N ASN A 224 -0.22 -14.73 -3.17
CA ASN A 224 0.05 -16.15 -3.37
C ASN A 224 0.28 -16.87 -2.03
N ASP A 225 1.03 -16.26 -1.11
CA ASP A 225 1.27 -16.82 0.22
C ASP A 225 -0.05 -17.01 1.01
N GLN A 226 -1.03 -16.11 0.79
CA GLN A 226 -2.33 -16.16 1.46
C GLN A 226 -3.39 -17.05 0.81
N GLY A 227 -3.08 -17.78 -0.26
CA GLY A 227 -4.10 -18.61 -0.92
C GLY A 227 -4.46 -18.16 -2.33
N GLY A 228 -4.06 -16.95 -2.74
CA GLY A 228 -4.51 -16.25 -3.94
C GLY A 228 -5.86 -15.53 -3.75
N LEU A 229 -6.23 -14.67 -4.69
CA LEU A 229 -7.53 -13.98 -4.67
C LEU A 229 -8.58 -14.73 -5.50
N ASP A 230 -9.74 -14.96 -4.89
CA ASP A 230 -10.96 -15.34 -5.62
C ASP A 230 -11.74 -14.06 -5.92
N VAL A 231 -11.22 -13.26 -6.84
CA VAL A 231 -11.99 -12.15 -7.39
C VAL A 231 -12.86 -12.75 -8.47
N VAL A 232 -14.17 -12.49 -8.42
CA VAL A 232 -15.02 -12.70 -9.60
C VAL A 232 -14.56 -11.69 -10.63
N VAL A 233 -13.51 -12.02 -11.37
CA VAL A 233 -13.21 -11.35 -12.63
C VAL A 233 -14.52 -11.54 -13.41
N ASN A 234 -15.29 -10.49 -13.65
CA ASN A 234 -16.24 -10.56 -14.74
C ASN A 234 -15.38 -11.00 -15.93
N PRO A 235 -15.57 -12.21 -16.47
CA PRO A 235 -14.75 -12.66 -17.57
C PRO A 235 -15.21 -11.80 -18.73
N ASN A 236 -14.61 -10.62 -18.88
CA ASN A 236 -14.54 -10.02 -20.18
C ASN A 236 -13.87 -11.12 -20.99
N PRO A 237 -14.59 -11.74 -21.95
CA PRO A 237 -14.13 -12.93 -22.59
C PRO A 237 -12.76 -12.58 -23.14
N VAL A 238 -11.75 -13.34 -22.76
CA VAL A 238 -10.51 -13.33 -23.50
C VAL A 238 -10.96 -13.65 -24.93
N PHE A 239 -11.05 -12.63 -25.78
CA PHE A 239 -11.01 -12.82 -27.22
C PHE A 239 -9.60 -13.36 -27.44
N VAL A 240 -9.41 -14.65 -27.17
CA VAL A 240 -8.43 -15.42 -27.91
C VAL A 240 -8.86 -15.22 -29.34
N PRO A 241 -8.08 -14.51 -30.18
CA PRO A 241 -8.38 -14.51 -31.59
C PRO A 241 -8.30 -15.98 -32.00
N VAL A 242 -9.44 -16.62 -32.16
CA VAL A 242 -9.51 -17.89 -32.86
C VAL A 242 -9.06 -17.52 -34.25
N PHE A 243 -7.80 -17.81 -34.57
CA PHE A 243 -7.32 -17.77 -35.93
C PHE A 243 -8.03 -18.90 -36.64
N VAL A 244 -9.26 -18.65 -37.09
CA VAL A 244 -9.92 -19.54 -38.03
C VAL A 244 -9.03 -19.47 -39.27
N PRO A 245 -8.37 -20.55 -39.69
CA PRO A 245 -7.65 -20.53 -40.95
C PRO A 245 -8.72 -20.27 -42.02
N VAL A 246 -8.75 -19.05 -42.54
CA VAL A 246 -9.54 -18.73 -43.71
C VAL A 246 -8.94 -19.59 -44.83
N PRO A 247 -9.68 -20.53 -45.44
CA PRO A 247 -9.19 -21.17 -46.63
C PRO A 247 -8.93 -20.05 -47.64
N VAL A 248 -7.69 -19.95 -48.12
CA VAL A 248 -7.35 -19.09 -49.24
C VAL A 248 -8.01 -19.67 -50.47
N ASP A 249 -9.30 -19.38 -50.66
CA ASP A 249 -9.92 -19.59 -51.96
C ASP A 249 -9.22 -18.65 -52.93
N THR A 250 -8.38 -19.24 -53.76
CA THR A 250 -7.72 -18.62 -54.90
C THR A 250 -8.77 -18.21 -55.92
N PHE A 251 -9.46 -17.09 -55.67
CA PHE A 251 -10.21 -16.39 -56.70
C PHE A 251 -9.26 -15.43 -57.43
N ILE A 252 -8.57 -16.00 -58.42
CA ILE A 252 -8.04 -15.24 -59.55
C ILE A 252 -9.26 -14.84 -60.39
N GLU A 253 -9.68 -13.58 -60.33
CA GLU A 253 -10.50 -13.00 -61.39
C GLU A 253 -9.67 -12.04 -62.25
N PRO A 254 -9.72 -12.20 -63.60
CA PRO A 254 -8.97 -11.37 -64.52
C PRO A 254 -9.72 -10.09 -64.86
N GLY A 255 -9.08 -8.95 -64.61
CA GLY A 255 -9.26 -7.73 -65.40
C GLY A 255 -10.47 -6.85 -65.08
N LEU A 256 -10.24 -5.81 -64.27
CA LEU A 256 -10.83 -4.48 -64.46
C LEU A 256 -9.78 -3.41 -64.14
N GLY A 257 -9.71 -2.39 -65.00
CA GLY A 257 -8.62 -1.43 -65.16
C GLY A 257 -8.56 -0.27 -64.15
N PRO A 258 -7.80 0.80 -64.48
CA PRO A 258 -7.18 1.69 -63.51
C PRO A 258 -8.12 2.83 -63.08
N PHE A 259 -8.43 2.87 -61.78
CA PHE A 259 -8.93 4.05 -61.08
C PHE A 259 -7.92 4.30 -59.96
N GLY A 260 -7.18 5.40 -59.86
CA GLY A 260 -7.62 6.78 -60.07
C GLY A 260 -7.52 7.45 -58.69
N PHE A 261 -6.38 8.09 -58.42
CA PHE A 261 -6.10 8.82 -57.18
C PHE A 261 -7.15 9.90 -56.91
N GLY A 262 -7.71 9.91 -55.71
CA GLY A 262 -8.55 10.98 -55.17
C GLY A 262 -8.25 11.21 -53.69
N GLY A 263 -7.38 12.19 -53.43
CA GLY A 263 -7.31 13.04 -52.23
C GLY A 263 -7.47 12.45 -50.83
N PHE A 264 -6.35 12.25 -50.12
CA PHE A 264 -6.29 12.47 -48.67
C PHE A 264 -5.13 13.43 -48.37
N GLY A 265 -5.50 14.69 -48.11
CA GLY A 265 -4.62 15.69 -47.52
C GLY A 265 -4.71 15.67 -46.00
N GLY A 266 -3.57 15.93 -45.35
CA GLY A 266 -3.52 16.58 -44.04
C GLY A 266 -3.71 15.70 -42.80
N PHE A 267 -2.64 15.05 -42.33
CA PHE A 267 -2.54 14.69 -40.91
C PHE A 267 -1.97 15.88 -40.13
N GLY A 268 -2.84 16.55 -39.38
CA GLY A 268 -2.48 17.52 -38.35
C GLY A 268 -3.48 17.42 -37.20
N GLY A 269 -2.97 17.14 -36.00
CA GLY A 269 -3.58 17.45 -34.70
C GLY A 269 -4.81 16.64 -34.28
N PHE A 270 -4.64 15.75 -33.29
CA PHE A 270 -5.75 15.31 -32.43
C PHE A 270 -5.51 15.75 -30.99
N SER A 271 -6.25 16.79 -30.61
CA SER A 271 -6.61 17.18 -29.25
C SER A 271 -8.09 16.85 -29.03
N GLY A 272 -8.44 16.23 -27.90
CA GLY A 272 -9.81 16.24 -27.38
C GLY A 272 -10.36 14.86 -27.00
N PHE A 273 -10.43 14.59 -25.69
CA PHE A 273 -11.44 13.70 -25.14
C PHE A 273 -12.32 14.51 -24.18
N SER A 274 -13.53 14.82 -24.65
CA SER A 274 -14.68 15.21 -23.84
C SER A 274 -15.88 14.39 -24.31
N GLY A 275 -16.51 13.68 -23.36
CA GLY A 275 -17.95 13.42 -23.36
C GLY A 275 -18.46 12.19 -24.14
N CYS A 276 -18.94 11.20 -23.39
CA CYS A 276 -20.20 10.52 -23.68
C CYS A 276 -20.88 10.20 -22.34
N GLY A 277 -22.09 10.72 -22.14
CA GLY A 277 -22.97 10.38 -21.03
C GLY A 277 -24.14 9.53 -21.52
N CYS A 278 -24.70 8.71 -20.64
CA CYS A 278 -26.04 8.13 -20.77
C CYS A 278 -26.74 8.10 -19.39
N SER A 279 -27.84 8.84 -19.26
CA SER A 279 -29.02 8.55 -18.43
C SER A 279 -29.62 7.18 -18.79
N GLY A 280 -30.35 6.38 -18.00
CA GLY A 280 -31.14 6.55 -16.77
C GLY A 280 -32.43 5.70 -16.92
N THR A 281 -32.83 4.95 -15.88
CA THR A 281 -34.14 4.30 -15.53
C THR A 281 -33.86 2.92 -14.88
N GLY A 282 -34.40 2.48 -13.75
CA GLY A 282 -35.31 3.02 -12.72
C GLY A 282 -35.77 1.85 -11.84
N PHE A 283 -35.90 2.02 -10.52
CA PHE A 283 -36.85 1.30 -9.65
C PHE A 283 -37.04 2.14 -8.36
N GLY A 284 -38.28 2.58 -8.10
CA GLY A 284 -38.71 3.19 -6.83
C GLY A 284 -38.89 2.12 -5.74
N GLY A 285 -39.23 2.40 -4.49
CA GLY A 285 -39.62 3.62 -3.77
C GLY A 285 -40.13 3.22 -2.37
N SER A 286 -40.21 4.20 -1.46
CA SER A 286 -40.87 4.29 -0.12
C SER A 286 -39.87 4.70 0.96
N GLY A 287 -40.08 5.76 1.77
CA GLY A 287 -41.15 6.73 1.91
C GLY A 287 -40.87 7.64 3.11
N PHE A 288 -41.65 8.74 3.22
CA PHE A 288 -41.78 9.70 4.34
C PHE A 288 -40.60 10.69 4.50
N GLY A 289 -40.72 11.98 4.18
CA GLY A 289 -41.70 12.99 4.61
C GLY A 289 -40.94 13.92 5.58
N GLY A 290 -40.72 15.22 5.40
CA GLY A 290 -41.50 16.28 4.79
C GLY A 290 -41.51 17.44 5.79
N SER A 291 -41.21 18.66 5.33
CA SER A 291 -41.21 19.97 6.03
C SER A 291 -39.89 20.33 6.74
N GLY A 292 -39.25 21.49 6.52
CA GLY A 292 -39.66 22.71 5.81
C GLY A 292 -39.18 23.94 6.58
N ALA A 293 -38.66 24.94 5.83
CA ALA A 293 -38.21 26.28 6.25
C ALA A 293 -36.92 26.33 7.10
N GLY A 294 -35.83 27.01 6.71
CA GLY A 294 -35.72 28.24 5.92
C GLY A 294 -35.47 29.40 6.87
N PHE A 295 -34.35 30.10 6.74
CA PHE A 295 -34.31 31.57 6.65
C PHE A 295 -32.87 32.07 6.44
N SER A 296 -32.78 32.99 5.48
CA SER A 296 -31.65 33.82 5.10
C SER A 296 -31.28 34.81 6.22
N GLY A 297 -29.99 35.17 6.31
CA GLY A 297 -29.52 36.28 7.15
C GLY A 297 -28.16 36.81 6.70
N SER A 298 -28.16 37.73 5.73
CA SER A 298 -27.05 38.64 5.46
C SER A 298 -27.11 39.83 6.42
N GLY A 299 -25.94 40.34 6.84
CA GLY A 299 -25.80 41.76 7.19
C GLY A 299 -25.08 42.09 8.50
N SER A 300 -23.77 42.28 8.40
CA SER A 300 -22.98 43.42 8.92
C SER A 300 -23.44 44.18 10.17
N GLY A 301 -22.56 44.16 11.19
CA GLY A 301 -21.81 45.35 11.62
C GLY A 301 -22.42 46.24 12.71
N PHE A 302 -21.79 46.24 13.88
CA PHE A 302 -21.24 47.42 14.58
C PHE A 302 -19.99 46.99 15.34
#